data_AF-A0A444K0N5-F1
#
_entry.id   AF-A0A444K0N5-F1
#
_cell.length_a   1.000
_cell.length_b   1.000
_cell.length_c   1.000
_cell.angle_alpha   90.00
_cell.angle_beta   90.00
_cell.angle_gamma   90.00
#
_symmetry.space_group_name_H-M   'P 1'
#
loop_
_entity.id
_entity.type
_entity.pdbx_description
1 polymer ?
#
loop_
_entity_poly.entity_id
_entity_poly.type
_entity_poly.pdbx_seq_one_letter_code
_entity_poly.pdbx_strand_id
1 'polypeptide(L)'
;MLDRILVDAARKAGAEILHEVAVGDLFADTRGRVRGVDIRAAGRASLRVSADIVVGADGIGSLVAKCVDAQPLRRGAVSAAHVYGYAPVEPGAGYHWYFRNGIAGSFIPTNDGLACIVASAPTGLFDQRFRLGHARARMDVLEALAPALAAQAALAPKDARLQAFRGVPGYIRQAHGPGWALVGDAGFFRDPITSHGISDALRDAETLARAILDGSEAAFAIWQQQRDLIANQILDTTDAIAGFDWTLDDLGERHRRFSGVLKAEVQALAGQPMPGRRAPFPASRPTAHLAPANQDEPPASAGSNLNRNRTGARP
;
A
#
# COMPACT_ATOMS: atom_id res chain seq x y z
N MET A 1 -8.70 -7.68 9.93
CA MET A 1 -7.90 -8.61 10.79
C MET A 1 -6.50 -8.86 10.22
N LEU A 2 -6.36 -9.12 8.91
CA LEU A 2 -5.08 -9.41 8.26
C LEU A 2 -3.98 -8.36 8.54
N ASP A 3 -4.25 -7.08 8.30
CA ASP A 3 -3.25 -6.02 8.42
C ASP A 3 -2.64 -5.94 9.83
N ARG A 4 -3.47 -6.12 10.86
CA ARG A 4 -3.02 -6.16 12.25
C ARG A 4 -2.05 -7.31 12.47
N ILE A 5 -2.35 -8.50 11.94
CA ILE A 5 -1.47 -9.67 12.06
C ILE A 5 -0.11 -9.39 11.40
N LEU A 6 -0.12 -8.75 10.22
CA LEU A 6 1.11 -8.37 9.52
C LEU A 6 1.92 -7.32 10.30
N VAL A 7 1.27 -6.32 10.88
CA VAL A 7 1.92 -5.31 11.75
C VAL A 7 2.53 -5.96 12.99
N ASP A 8 1.82 -6.87 13.63
CA ASP A 8 2.32 -7.57 14.83
C ASP A 8 3.51 -8.49 14.48
N ALA A 9 3.48 -9.13 13.30
CA ALA A 9 4.62 -9.89 12.78
C ALA A 9 5.84 -8.99 12.50
N ALA A 10 5.63 -7.82 11.89
CA ALA A 10 6.69 -6.85 11.63
C ALA A 10 7.34 -6.36 12.93
N ARG A 11 6.53 -6.04 13.96
CA ARG A 11 7.04 -5.69 15.30
C ARG A 11 7.86 -6.81 15.91
N LYS A 12 7.36 -8.05 15.84
CA LYS A 12 8.09 -9.22 16.37
C LYS A 12 9.42 -9.45 15.64
N ALA A 13 9.50 -9.08 14.36
CA ALA A 13 10.73 -9.11 13.57
C ALA A 13 11.69 -7.93 13.86
N GLY A 14 11.29 -6.98 14.71
CA GLY A 14 12.13 -5.86 15.15
C GLY A 14 11.81 -4.51 14.51
N ALA A 15 10.73 -4.39 13.73
CA ALA A 15 10.30 -3.10 13.20
C ALA A 15 9.70 -2.21 14.29
N GLU A 16 10.12 -0.95 14.33
CA GLU A 16 9.45 0.09 15.13
C GLU A 16 8.21 0.58 14.38
N ILE A 17 7.04 0.53 15.02
CA ILE A 17 5.77 0.90 14.39
C ILE A 17 5.12 2.04 15.17
N LEU A 18 4.97 3.19 14.51
CA LEU A 18 4.27 4.35 15.01
C LEU A 18 2.85 4.40 14.41
N HIS A 19 1.84 4.49 15.27
CA HIS A 19 0.43 4.65 14.87
C HIS A 19 -0.02 6.09 15.05
N GLU A 20 -1.11 6.45 14.39
CA GLU A 20 -1.71 7.80 14.48
C GLU A 20 -0.74 8.92 14.08
N VAL A 21 0.19 8.57 13.19
CA VAL A 21 1.28 9.41 12.73
C VAL A 21 1.20 9.50 11.22
N ALA A 22 0.97 10.71 10.70
CA ALA A 22 0.90 10.96 9.27
C ALA A 22 2.21 11.54 8.75
N VAL A 23 2.76 10.95 7.69
CA VAL A 23 3.80 11.61 6.90
C VAL A 23 3.15 12.79 6.17
N GLY A 24 3.76 13.97 6.30
CA GLY A 24 3.29 15.20 5.67
C GLY A 24 4.16 15.64 4.49
N ASP A 25 5.46 15.30 4.50
CA ASP A 25 6.38 15.60 3.40
C ASP A 25 7.62 14.70 3.43
N LEU A 26 8.46 14.82 2.41
CA LEU A 26 9.80 14.24 2.31
C LEU A 26 10.85 15.34 2.34
N PHE A 27 12.08 14.98 2.70
CA PHE A 27 13.21 15.89 2.54
C PHE A 27 14.38 15.20 1.85
N ALA A 28 15.12 15.98 1.08
CA ALA A 28 16.27 15.53 0.30
C ALA A 28 17.54 16.30 0.66
N ASP A 29 18.69 15.72 0.33
CA ASP A 29 19.97 16.42 0.40
C ASP A 29 20.17 17.36 -0.81
N THR A 30 21.29 18.07 -0.84
CA THR A 30 21.64 19.02 -1.92
C THR A 30 21.84 18.36 -3.28
N ARG A 31 21.97 17.03 -3.34
CA ARG A 31 22.07 16.25 -4.57
C ARG A 31 20.72 15.65 -5.00
N GLY A 32 19.65 15.97 -4.29
CA GLY A 32 18.29 15.49 -4.58
C GLY A 32 18.01 14.07 -4.09
N ARG A 33 18.89 13.45 -3.28
CA ARG A 33 18.60 12.15 -2.67
C ARG A 33 17.68 12.33 -1.48
N VAL A 34 16.56 11.60 -1.46
CA VAL A 34 15.65 11.58 -0.31
C VAL A 34 16.39 11.03 0.92
N ARG A 35 16.28 11.74 2.04
CA ARG A 35 16.98 11.44 3.31
C ARG A 35 16.03 11.16 4.46
N GLY A 36 14.72 11.21 4.24
CA GLY A 36 13.73 10.91 5.28
C GLY A 36 12.38 11.56 5.05
N VAL A 37 11.60 11.60 6.12
CA VAL A 37 10.22 12.09 6.13
C VAL A 37 10.01 13.16 7.20
N ASP A 38 9.11 14.09 6.90
CA ASP A 38 8.57 15.03 7.88
C ASP A 38 7.18 14.55 8.32
N ILE A 39 7.06 14.27 9.61
CA ILE A 39 5.87 13.75 10.25
C ILE A 39 5.05 14.91 10.81
N ARG A 40 3.75 14.91 10.51
CA ARG A 40 2.76 15.82 11.11
C ARG A 40 1.95 15.05 12.14
N ALA A 41 2.10 15.41 13.41
CA ALA A 41 1.24 14.96 14.49
C ALA A 41 0.28 16.09 14.89
N ALA A 42 -1.01 15.79 15.03
CA ALA A 42 -2.01 16.79 15.41
C ALA A 42 -1.63 17.46 16.74
N GLY A 43 -1.46 18.78 16.74
CA GLY A 43 -1.13 19.57 17.93
C GLY A 43 0.29 19.42 18.45
N ARG A 44 1.21 18.78 17.72
CA ARG A 44 2.63 18.66 18.09
C ARG A 44 3.53 19.27 17.02
N ALA A 45 4.74 19.67 17.41
CA ALA A 45 5.77 20.09 16.48
C ALA A 45 6.05 18.97 15.46
N SER A 46 6.27 19.34 14.20
CA SER A 46 6.65 18.40 13.14
C SER A 46 7.94 17.66 13.52
N LEU A 47 7.93 16.33 13.41
CA LEU A 47 9.09 15.49 13.69
C LEU A 47 9.77 15.11 12.38
N ARG A 48 11.08 15.34 12.28
CA ARG A 48 11.87 14.89 11.14
C ARG A 48 12.51 13.54 11.47
N VAL A 49 12.29 12.54 10.62
CA VAL A 49 12.89 11.21 10.75
C VAL A 49 13.79 10.95 9.55
N SER A 50 15.08 10.79 9.83
CA SER A 50 16.09 10.48 8.80
C SER A 50 16.15 8.98 8.50
N ALA A 51 16.33 8.64 7.23
CA ALA A 51 16.50 7.27 6.75
C ALA A 51 17.45 7.22 5.55
N ASP A 52 18.08 6.07 5.33
CA ASP A 52 18.88 5.84 4.11
C ASP A 52 18.00 5.53 2.88
N ILE A 53 16.79 5.03 3.12
CA ILE A 53 15.75 4.84 2.11
C ILE A 53 14.37 5.12 2.71
N VAL A 54 13.52 5.80 1.94
CA VAL A 54 12.09 5.96 2.22
C VAL A 54 11.28 5.09 1.26
N VAL A 55 10.41 4.23 1.79
CA VAL A 55 9.55 3.36 0.98
C VAL A 55 8.11 3.84 1.06
N GLY A 56 7.54 4.24 -0.08
CA GLY A 56 6.11 4.52 -0.21
C GLY A 56 5.30 3.24 -0.28
N ALA A 57 4.56 2.96 0.79
CA ALA A 57 3.58 1.87 0.90
C ALA A 57 2.19 2.43 1.28
N ASP A 58 1.90 3.65 0.84
CA ASP A 58 0.78 4.51 1.24
C ASP A 58 -0.38 4.48 0.24
N GLY A 59 -0.45 3.42 -0.57
CA GLY A 59 -1.61 3.06 -1.38
C GLY A 59 -1.82 3.93 -2.63
N ILE A 60 -3.01 3.80 -3.23
CA ILE A 60 -3.38 4.44 -4.50
C ILE A 60 -3.25 5.97 -4.50
N GLY A 61 -3.38 6.58 -3.32
CA GLY A 61 -3.31 8.03 -3.09
C GLY A 61 -1.91 8.55 -2.77
N SER A 62 -0.88 7.71 -2.93
CA SER A 62 0.49 7.90 -2.41
C SER A 62 0.97 9.35 -2.40
N LEU A 63 1.28 9.83 -1.19
CA LEU A 63 1.99 11.08 -0.94
C LEU A 63 3.45 10.94 -1.36
N VAL A 64 4.10 9.83 -1.04
CA VAL A 64 5.51 9.61 -1.36
C VAL A 64 5.73 9.73 -2.87
N ALA A 65 4.90 9.06 -3.68
CA ALA A 65 4.97 9.14 -5.14
C ALA A 65 4.79 10.57 -5.67
N LYS A 66 3.96 11.40 -5.02
CA LYS A 66 3.75 12.81 -5.40
C LYS A 66 4.96 13.68 -5.03
N CYS A 67 5.50 13.53 -3.82
CA CYS A 67 6.63 14.32 -3.34
C CYS A 67 7.91 14.08 -4.17
N VAL A 68 8.10 12.87 -4.70
CA VAL A 68 9.26 12.51 -5.54
C VAL A 68 8.99 12.65 -7.04
N ASP A 69 7.80 13.13 -7.43
CA ASP A 69 7.33 13.20 -8.81
C ASP A 69 7.56 11.89 -9.59
N ALA A 70 7.15 10.76 -8.99
CA ALA A 70 7.33 9.44 -9.58
C ALA A 70 6.55 9.32 -10.89
N GLN A 71 7.29 9.22 -12.00
CA GLN A 71 6.71 9.28 -13.33
C GLN A 71 5.78 8.08 -13.62
N PRO A 72 4.58 8.29 -14.18
CA PRO A 72 3.76 7.19 -14.69
C PRO A 72 4.41 6.63 -15.96
N LEU A 73 4.88 5.39 -15.89
CA LEU A 73 5.47 4.68 -17.03
C LEU A 73 4.39 4.10 -17.94
N ARG A 74 3.26 3.71 -17.34
CA ARG A 74 2.10 3.18 -18.07
C ARG A 74 0.81 3.50 -17.32
N ARG A 75 -0.28 3.67 -18.09
CA ARG A 75 -1.64 3.78 -17.58
C ARG A 75 -2.52 2.74 -18.25
N GLY A 76 -3.46 2.19 -17.50
CA GLY A 76 -4.58 1.44 -18.03
C GLY A 76 -5.56 2.37 -18.74
N ALA A 77 -6.44 1.79 -19.54
CA ALA A 77 -7.42 2.52 -20.35
C ALA A 77 -8.82 2.49 -19.73
N VAL A 78 -9.12 1.49 -18.90
CA VAL A 78 -10.46 1.21 -18.40
C VAL A 78 -10.47 1.01 -16.89
N SER A 79 -11.66 1.05 -16.29
CA SER A 79 -11.88 0.71 -14.89
C SER A 79 -13.33 0.31 -14.67
N ALA A 80 -13.56 -0.38 -13.55
CA ALA A 80 -14.85 -0.75 -13.05
C ALA A 80 -15.17 0.03 -11.77
N ALA A 81 -16.44 0.37 -11.61
CA ALA A 81 -16.96 0.78 -10.32
C ALA A 81 -17.40 -0.45 -9.53
N HIS A 82 -17.19 -0.39 -8.22
CA HIS A 82 -17.51 -1.47 -7.29
C HIS A 82 -18.33 -0.94 -6.13
N VAL A 83 -19.42 -1.62 -5.79
CA VAL A 83 -20.15 -1.39 -4.55
C VAL A 83 -20.26 -2.71 -3.80
N TYR A 84 -19.80 -2.72 -2.56
CA TYR A 84 -19.77 -3.91 -1.74
C TYR A 84 -20.33 -3.67 -0.34
N GLY A 85 -20.77 -4.78 0.24
CA GLY A 85 -21.27 -4.87 1.61
C GLY A 85 -21.10 -6.28 2.12
N TYR A 86 -21.36 -6.47 3.41
CA TYR A 86 -21.19 -7.74 4.09
C TYR A 86 -22.55 -8.29 4.51
N ALA A 87 -22.74 -9.59 4.33
CA ALA A 87 -23.93 -10.32 4.77
C ALA A 87 -23.52 -11.60 5.51
N PRO A 88 -24.34 -12.12 6.44
CA PRO A 88 -24.10 -13.42 7.07
C PRO A 88 -23.91 -14.53 6.03
N VAL A 89 -23.09 -15.53 6.34
CA VAL A 89 -22.84 -16.71 5.50
C VAL A 89 -22.63 -17.95 6.37
N GLU A 90 -23.10 -19.08 5.89
CA GLU A 90 -22.88 -20.38 6.52
C GLU A 90 -21.40 -20.82 6.45
N PRO A 91 -20.89 -21.52 7.47
CA PRO A 91 -19.56 -22.11 7.44
C PRO A 91 -19.35 -23.01 6.21
N GLY A 92 -18.16 -22.94 5.62
CA GLY A 92 -17.77 -23.79 4.49
C GLY A 92 -18.23 -23.30 3.11
N ALA A 93 -18.87 -22.12 3.02
CA ALA A 93 -19.14 -21.49 1.73
C ALA A 93 -17.84 -21.22 0.94
N GLY A 94 -17.92 -21.36 -0.39
CA GLY A 94 -16.78 -21.12 -1.29
C GLY A 94 -16.74 -19.71 -1.85
N TYR A 95 -15.69 -19.41 -2.63
CA TYR A 95 -15.61 -18.20 -3.46
C TYR A 95 -16.43 -18.37 -4.73
N HIS A 96 -17.30 -17.42 -5.04
CA HIS A 96 -18.08 -17.43 -6.28
C HIS A 96 -17.88 -16.13 -7.05
N TRP A 97 -17.67 -16.26 -8.36
CA TRP A 97 -17.56 -15.15 -9.28
C TRP A 97 -18.71 -15.20 -10.28
N TYR A 98 -19.35 -14.06 -10.48
CA TYR A 98 -20.53 -13.91 -11.33
C TYR A 98 -20.20 -12.93 -12.44
N PHE A 99 -20.53 -13.30 -13.66
CA PHE A 99 -20.22 -12.51 -14.84
C PHE A 99 -21.40 -12.54 -15.79
N ARG A 100 -21.80 -11.37 -16.28
CA ARG A 100 -22.74 -11.20 -17.39
C ARG A 100 -22.28 -10.01 -18.24
N ASN A 101 -22.87 -9.86 -19.42
CA ASN A 101 -22.53 -8.73 -20.30
C ASN A 101 -22.68 -7.39 -19.55
N GLY A 102 -21.58 -6.64 -19.44
CA GLY A 102 -21.55 -5.31 -18.81
C GLY A 102 -21.68 -5.27 -17.28
N ILE A 103 -21.70 -6.40 -16.57
CA ILE A 103 -21.74 -6.46 -15.10
C ILE A 103 -21.00 -7.68 -14.54
N ALA A 104 -20.43 -7.53 -13.35
CA ALA A 104 -19.79 -8.63 -12.62
C ALA A 104 -20.11 -8.54 -11.13
N GLY A 105 -19.91 -9.63 -10.42
CA GLY A 105 -20.04 -9.66 -8.98
C GLY A 105 -19.27 -10.79 -8.35
N SER A 106 -19.09 -10.71 -7.05
CA SER A 106 -18.38 -11.73 -6.30
C SER A 106 -19.02 -11.98 -4.95
N PHE A 107 -18.84 -13.21 -4.50
CA PHE A 107 -19.20 -13.67 -3.17
C PHE A 107 -17.94 -14.24 -2.54
N ILE A 108 -17.46 -13.58 -1.50
CA ILE A 108 -16.16 -13.83 -0.90
C ILE A 108 -16.38 -14.04 0.60
N PRO A 109 -16.41 -15.29 1.09
CA PRO A 109 -16.43 -15.57 2.52
C PRO A 109 -15.25 -14.89 3.23
N THR A 110 -15.52 -14.28 4.37
CA THR A 110 -14.57 -13.55 5.23
C THR A 110 -14.68 -14.02 6.68
N ASN A 111 -14.02 -13.32 7.60
CA ASN A 111 -14.12 -13.60 9.03
C ASN A 111 -15.54 -13.34 9.58
N ASP A 112 -15.77 -13.80 10.81
CA ASP A 112 -16.99 -13.53 11.61
C ASP A 112 -18.30 -14.04 10.99
N GLY A 113 -18.22 -15.08 10.15
CA GLY A 113 -19.40 -15.65 9.50
C GLY A 113 -20.05 -14.67 8.50
N LEU A 114 -19.24 -13.79 7.90
CA LEU A 114 -19.69 -12.82 6.90
C LEU A 114 -19.09 -13.11 5.53
N ALA A 115 -19.84 -12.82 4.47
CA ALA A 115 -19.32 -12.77 3.10
C ALA A 115 -19.34 -11.33 2.59
N CYS A 116 -18.23 -10.91 1.98
CA CYS A 116 -18.18 -9.70 1.17
C CYS A 116 -18.84 -9.99 -0.17
N ILE A 117 -19.89 -9.21 -0.50
CA ILE A 117 -20.65 -9.37 -1.73
C ILE A 117 -20.54 -8.09 -2.54
N VAL A 118 -19.95 -8.21 -3.72
CA VAL A 118 -19.58 -7.07 -4.59
C VAL A 118 -20.46 -7.07 -5.83
N ALA A 119 -20.94 -5.89 -6.22
CA ALA A 119 -21.48 -5.61 -7.54
C ALA A 119 -20.52 -4.67 -8.28
N SER A 120 -20.26 -5.00 -9.55
CA SER A 120 -19.31 -4.28 -10.40
C SER A 120 -19.93 -3.97 -11.76
N ALA A 121 -19.60 -2.79 -12.30
CA ALA A 121 -20.01 -2.35 -13.63
C ALA A 121 -18.95 -1.39 -14.21
N PRO A 122 -18.94 -1.13 -15.53
CA PRO A 122 -18.05 -0.12 -16.12
C PRO A 122 -18.14 1.23 -15.40
N THR A 123 -17.01 1.89 -15.15
CA THR A 123 -16.94 3.18 -14.44
C THR A 123 -17.84 4.25 -15.07
N GLY A 124 -18.00 4.27 -16.40
CA GLY A 124 -18.88 5.21 -17.09
C GLY A 124 -20.37 5.08 -16.73
N LEU A 125 -20.78 3.90 -16.25
CA LEU A 125 -22.14 3.67 -15.76
C LEU A 125 -22.29 4.03 -14.28
N PHE A 126 -21.21 4.40 -13.59
CA PHE A 126 -21.25 4.71 -12.16
C PHE A 126 -22.18 5.88 -11.87
N ASP A 127 -21.96 7.01 -12.54
CA ASP A 127 -22.72 8.24 -12.30
C ASP A 127 -24.18 8.10 -12.76
N GLN A 128 -24.46 7.21 -13.72
CA GLN A 128 -25.81 6.92 -14.20
C GLN A 128 -26.58 5.94 -13.29
N ARG A 129 -25.91 4.91 -12.77
CA ARG A 129 -26.54 3.85 -11.98
C ARG A 129 -26.52 4.12 -10.47
N PHE A 130 -25.43 4.64 -9.93
CA PHE A 130 -25.19 4.68 -8.48
C PHE A 130 -25.41 6.05 -7.84
N ARG A 131 -25.42 7.14 -8.62
CA ARG A 131 -25.61 8.52 -8.12
C ARG A 131 -26.96 8.74 -7.42
N LEU A 132 -27.98 7.97 -7.78
CA LEU A 132 -29.33 8.06 -7.20
C LEU A 132 -29.56 7.12 -5.99
N GLY A 133 -28.57 6.29 -5.64
CA GLY A 133 -28.65 5.39 -4.48
C GLY A 133 -27.86 4.09 -4.68
N HIS A 134 -26.65 4.05 -4.12
CA HIS A 134 -25.73 2.91 -4.29
C HIS A 134 -26.31 1.57 -3.85
N ALA A 135 -27.18 1.56 -2.83
CA ALA A 135 -27.81 0.34 -2.32
C ALA A 135 -28.74 -0.32 -3.35
N ARG A 136 -29.66 0.46 -3.93
CA ARG A 136 -30.59 -0.04 -4.95
C ARG A 136 -29.84 -0.50 -6.19
N ALA A 137 -28.92 0.33 -6.69
CA ALA A 137 -28.11 0.01 -7.86
C ALA A 137 -27.30 -1.27 -7.68
N ARG A 138 -26.72 -1.48 -6.48
CA ARG A 138 -26.07 -2.73 -6.14
C ARG A 138 -27.04 -3.91 -6.22
N MET A 139 -28.22 -3.82 -5.60
CA MET A 139 -29.19 -4.91 -5.61
C MET A 139 -29.68 -5.23 -7.03
N ASP A 140 -29.94 -4.22 -7.87
CA ASP A 140 -30.33 -4.42 -9.27
C ASP A 140 -29.27 -5.19 -10.07
N VAL A 141 -27.98 -4.88 -9.85
CA VAL A 141 -26.86 -5.62 -10.46
C VAL A 141 -26.79 -7.05 -9.92
N LEU A 142 -26.91 -7.26 -8.60
CA LEU A 142 -26.85 -8.60 -8.00
C LEU A 142 -28.01 -9.47 -8.48
N GLU A 143 -29.22 -8.92 -8.58
CA GLU A 143 -30.41 -9.63 -9.08
C GLU A 143 -30.21 -10.05 -10.54
N ALA A 144 -29.73 -9.12 -11.37
CA ALA A 144 -29.42 -9.39 -12.77
C ALA A 144 -28.33 -10.46 -12.94
N LEU A 145 -27.32 -10.50 -12.05
CA LEU A 145 -26.30 -11.55 -12.04
C LEU A 145 -26.91 -12.89 -11.65
N ALA A 146 -27.53 -12.97 -10.47
CA ALA A 146 -28.19 -14.14 -9.93
C ALA A 146 -29.16 -13.75 -8.78
N PRO A 147 -30.46 -14.07 -8.86
CA PRO A 147 -31.43 -13.79 -7.79
C PRO A 147 -31.02 -14.32 -6.41
N ALA A 148 -30.37 -15.49 -6.37
CA ALA A 148 -29.85 -16.06 -5.12
C ALA A 148 -28.75 -15.20 -4.47
N LEU A 149 -27.93 -14.51 -5.28
CA LEU A 149 -26.88 -13.62 -4.78
C LEU A 149 -27.50 -12.35 -4.19
N ALA A 150 -28.54 -11.81 -4.82
CA ALA A 150 -29.32 -10.70 -4.26
C ALA A 150 -30.01 -11.10 -2.95
N ALA A 151 -30.67 -12.27 -2.92
CA ALA A 151 -31.29 -12.80 -1.71
C ALA A 151 -30.27 -12.94 -0.56
N GLN A 152 -29.08 -13.47 -0.84
CA GLN A 152 -28.00 -13.55 0.15
C GLN A 152 -27.55 -12.17 0.65
N ALA A 153 -27.39 -11.20 -0.26
CA ALA A 153 -27.01 -9.84 0.10
C ALA A 153 -28.07 -9.11 0.94
N ALA A 154 -29.35 -9.47 0.78
CA ALA A 154 -30.46 -8.92 1.55
C ALA A 154 -30.50 -9.39 3.01
N LEU A 155 -29.71 -10.41 3.38
CA LEU A 155 -29.54 -10.85 4.77
C LEU A 155 -28.70 -9.88 5.62
N ALA A 156 -28.05 -8.89 4.99
CA ALA A 156 -27.31 -7.86 5.71
C ALA A 156 -28.23 -7.02 6.62
N PRO A 157 -27.74 -6.55 7.79
CA PRO A 157 -28.45 -5.58 8.61
C PRO A 157 -28.88 -4.35 7.80
N LYS A 158 -30.06 -3.79 8.09
CA LYS A 158 -30.60 -2.64 7.33
C LYS A 158 -29.74 -1.38 7.40
N ASP A 159 -28.98 -1.24 8.49
CA ASP A 159 -28.04 -0.16 8.75
C ASP A 159 -26.59 -0.49 8.32
N ALA A 160 -26.37 -1.66 7.68
CA ALA A 160 -25.06 -2.05 7.18
C ALA A 160 -24.53 -1.03 6.17
N ARG A 161 -23.34 -0.49 6.45
CA ARG A 161 -22.69 0.48 5.59
C ARG A 161 -22.18 -0.20 4.32
N LEU A 162 -22.61 0.31 3.16
CA LEU A 162 -22.01 -0.04 1.88
C LEU A 162 -20.78 0.80 1.61
N GLN A 163 -19.81 0.20 0.95
CA GLN A 163 -18.62 0.86 0.43
C GLN A 163 -18.74 0.96 -1.07
N ALA A 164 -18.36 2.11 -1.62
CA ALA A 164 -18.36 2.36 -3.04
C ALA A 164 -16.98 2.85 -3.48
N PHE A 165 -16.46 2.25 -4.54
CA PHE A 165 -15.27 2.71 -5.23
C PHE A 165 -15.67 2.99 -6.68
N ARG A 166 -15.53 4.25 -7.10
CA ARG A 166 -15.94 4.68 -8.45
C ARG A 166 -15.14 3.99 -9.56
N GLY A 167 -13.93 3.51 -9.26
CA GLY A 167 -12.99 3.00 -10.25
C GLY A 167 -12.11 4.11 -10.80
N VAL A 168 -10.82 3.80 -10.93
CA VAL A 168 -9.84 4.61 -11.68
C VAL A 168 -8.99 3.66 -12.52
N PRO A 169 -8.52 4.08 -13.71
CA PRO A 169 -7.63 3.24 -14.49
C PRO A 169 -6.36 2.85 -13.73
N GLY A 170 -5.88 1.64 -13.97
CA GLY A 170 -4.63 1.15 -13.43
C GLY A 170 -3.42 1.98 -13.87
N TYR A 171 -2.28 1.80 -13.21
CA TYR A 171 -1.03 2.45 -13.59
C TYR A 171 0.20 1.71 -13.09
N ILE A 172 1.32 1.93 -13.77
CA ILE A 172 2.66 1.54 -13.34
C ILE A 172 3.48 2.82 -13.26
N ARG A 173 4.09 3.09 -12.11
CA ARG A 173 5.00 4.22 -11.88
C ARG A 173 6.46 3.74 -11.87
N GLN A 174 7.35 4.68 -12.11
CA GLN A 174 8.76 4.57 -11.73
C GLN A 174 8.85 4.04 -10.29
N ALA A 175 9.61 2.98 -10.11
CA ALA A 175 9.61 2.21 -8.89
C ALA A 175 10.52 2.77 -7.81
N HIS A 176 11.59 3.45 -8.22
CA HIS A 176 12.62 3.94 -7.33
C HIS A 176 13.34 5.15 -7.90
N GLY A 177 14.07 5.82 -7.01
CA GLY A 177 15.03 6.86 -7.32
C GLY A 177 16.02 7.05 -6.17
N PRO A 178 16.82 8.12 -6.19
CA PRO A 178 17.81 8.38 -5.15
C PRO A 178 17.16 8.47 -3.76
N GLY A 179 17.32 7.43 -2.93
CA GLY A 179 16.87 7.39 -1.54
C GLY A 179 15.38 7.06 -1.36
N TRP A 180 14.68 6.63 -2.42
CA TRP A 180 13.26 6.27 -2.32
C TRP A 180 12.86 5.09 -3.21
N ALA A 181 11.80 4.38 -2.81
CA ALA A 181 11.15 3.31 -3.60
C ALA A 181 9.64 3.27 -3.33
N LEU A 182 8.86 2.63 -4.20
CA LEU A 182 7.39 2.50 -4.12
C LEU A 182 6.94 1.04 -4.28
N VAL A 183 6.07 0.57 -3.38
CA VAL A 183 5.50 -0.79 -3.40
C VAL A 183 3.98 -0.78 -3.33
N GLY A 184 3.36 -1.87 -3.79
CA GLY A 184 1.90 -1.99 -3.85
C GLY A 184 1.28 -0.86 -4.65
N ASP A 185 0.07 -0.45 -4.27
CA ASP A 185 -0.68 0.58 -5.02
C ASP A 185 0.04 1.94 -5.11
N ALA A 186 1.07 2.21 -4.30
CA ALA A 186 1.87 3.42 -4.44
C ALA A 186 2.72 3.40 -5.72
N GLY A 187 3.19 2.23 -6.16
CA GLY A 187 4.00 2.04 -7.37
C GLY A 187 3.24 1.41 -8.54
N PHE A 188 2.33 0.50 -8.25
CA PHE A 188 1.56 -0.26 -9.24
C PHE A 188 0.14 -0.52 -8.73
N PHE A 189 -0.84 0.04 -9.43
CA PHE A 189 -2.26 -0.18 -9.12
C PHE A 189 -2.98 -0.79 -10.34
N ARG A 190 -3.93 -1.67 -10.07
CA ARG A 190 -4.82 -2.27 -11.06
C ARG A 190 -6.24 -2.36 -10.52
N ASP A 191 -7.22 -2.52 -11.41
CA ASP A 191 -8.61 -2.62 -11.02
C ASP A 191 -8.87 -3.82 -10.06
N PRO A 192 -9.65 -3.63 -8.96
CA PRO A 192 -9.94 -4.68 -7.99
C PRO A 192 -10.78 -5.85 -8.50
N ILE A 193 -11.35 -5.79 -9.72
CA ILE A 193 -12.21 -6.84 -10.29
C ILE A 193 -11.59 -8.24 -10.25
N THR A 194 -10.25 -8.31 -10.28
CA THR A 194 -9.52 -9.58 -10.22
C THR A 194 -9.20 -10.05 -8.79
N SER A 195 -9.29 -9.20 -7.76
CA SER A 195 -9.08 -9.55 -6.35
C SER A 195 -7.71 -10.13 -5.97
N HIS A 196 -6.59 -9.61 -6.52
CA HIS A 196 -5.24 -9.99 -6.04
C HIS A 196 -4.32 -8.81 -5.67
N GLY A 197 -4.85 -7.62 -5.40
CA GLY A 197 -4.00 -6.46 -5.02
C GLY A 197 -3.15 -6.69 -3.77
N ILE A 198 -3.64 -7.46 -2.78
CA ILE A 198 -2.87 -7.83 -1.59
C ILE A 198 -1.67 -8.71 -1.96
N SER A 199 -1.85 -9.68 -2.86
CA SER A 199 -0.78 -10.55 -3.33
C SER A 199 0.31 -9.76 -4.04
N ASP A 200 -0.09 -8.81 -4.90
CA ASP A 200 0.83 -7.92 -5.60
C ASP A 200 1.66 -7.09 -4.61
N ALA A 201 1.01 -6.50 -3.61
CA ALA A 201 1.67 -5.68 -2.59
C ALA A 201 2.68 -6.48 -1.75
N LEU A 202 2.34 -7.70 -1.35
CA LEU A 202 3.23 -8.57 -0.58
C LEU A 202 4.44 -9.02 -1.41
N ARG A 203 4.21 -9.38 -2.67
CA ARG A 203 5.31 -9.69 -3.61
C ARG A 203 6.23 -8.49 -3.81
N ASP A 204 5.67 -7.31 -4.06
CA ASP A 204 6.45 -6.10 -4.28
C ASP A 204 7.29 -5.77 -3.03
N ALA A 205 6.73 -5.94 -1.84
CA ALA A 205 7.44 -5.76 -0.57
C ALA A 205 8.59 -6.76 -0.40
N GLU A 206 8.37 -8.05 -0.68
CA GLU A 206 9.41 -9.08 -0.59
C GLU A 206 10.56 -8.83 -1.57
N THR A 207 10.23 -8.58 -2.84
CA THR A 207 11.22 -8.36 -3.90
C THR A 207 12.00 -7.07 -3.68
N LEU A 208 11.36 -6.00 -3.20
CA LEU A 208 12.05 -4.77 -2.81
C LEU A 208 12.98 -4.99 -1.62
N ALA A 209 12.56 -5.76 -0.61
CA ALA A 209 13.41 -6.04 0.54
C ALA A 209 14.73 -6.72 0.13
N ARG A 210 14.70 -7.59 -0.88
CA ARG A 210 15.92 -8.18 -1.46
C ARG A 210 16.83 -7.15 -2.11
N ALA A 211 16.27 -6.20 -2.86
CA ALA A 211 17.03 -5.10 -3.46
C ALA A 211 17.64 -4.17 -2.40
N ILE A 212 16.90 -3.86 -1.33
CA ILE A 212 17.39 -3.08 -0.17
C ILE A 212 18.56 -3.78 0.52
N LEU A 213 18.49 -5.11 0.70
CA LEU A 213 19.54 -5.90 1.35
C LEU A 213 20.80 -6.03 0.50
N ASP A 214 20.69 -5.99 -0.83
CA ASP A 214 21.85 -5.87 -1.71
C ASP A 214 22.47 -4.47 -1.65
N GLY A 215 21.64 -3.43 -1.61
CA GLY A 215 22.05 -2.05 -1.36
C GLY A 215 22.71 -1.33 -2.55
N SER A 216 22.88 -1.99 -3.69
CA SER A 216 23.40 -1.36 -4.91
C SER A 216 22.30 -0.65 -5.71
N GLU A 217 22.64 0.44 -6.40
CA GLU A 217 21.70 1.12 -7.32
C GLU A 217 21.26 0.18 -8.46
N ALA A 218 22.13 -0.74 -8.88
CA ALA A 218 21.83 -1.76 -9.87
C ALA A 218 20.73 -2.72 -9.41
N ALA A 219 20.70 -3.09 -8.12
CA ALA A 219 19.67 -4.00 -7.59
C ALA A 219 18.27 -3.39 -7.66
N PHE A 220 18.12 -2.09 -7.39
CA PHE A 220 16.84 -1.41 -7.55
C PHE A 220 16.39 -1.34 -9.02
N ALA A 221 17.33 -1.09 -9.94
CA ALA A 221 17.03 -1.06 -11.37
C ALA A 221 16.59 -2.44 -11.89
N ILE A 222 17.29 -3.51 -11.48
CA ILE A 222 16.92 -4.90 -11.81
C ILE A 222 15.55 -5.24 -11.23
N TRP A 223 15.31 -4.87 -9.97
CA TRP A 223 14.02 -5.07 -9.32
C TRP A 223 12.88 -4.39 -10.07
N GLN A 224 13.03 -3.12 -10.47
CA GLN A 224 12.02 -2.43 -11.26
C GLN A 224 11.75 -3.15 -12.57
N GLN A 225 12.79 -3.56 -13.31
CA GLN A 225 12.61 -4.28 -14.58
C GLN A 225 11.81 -5.57 -14.41
N GLN A 226 12.10 -6.35 -13.36
CA GLN A 226 11.38 -7.58 -13.05
C GLN A 226 9.93 -7.30 -12.64
N ARG A 227 9.72 -6.32 -11.76
CA ARG A 227 8.38 -5.92 -11.31
C ARG A 227 7.54 -5.41 -12.48
N ASP A 228 8.11 -4.57 -13.34
CA ASP A 228 7.42 -3.98 -14.48
C ASP A 228 7.07 -5.03 -15.56
N LEU A 229 7.93 -6.04 -15.79
CA LEU A 229 7.61 -7.14 -16.71
C LEU A 229 6.29 -7.82 -16.34
N ILE A 230 6.11 -8.09 -15.04
CA ILE A 230 4.94 -8.82 -14.54
C ILE A 230 3.76 -7.87 -14.38
N ALA A 231 3.98 -6.66 -13.85
CA ALA A 231 2.95 -5.64 -13.70
C ALA A 231 2.28 -5.28 -15.04
N ASN A 232 3.05 -5.26 -16.13
CA ASN A 232 2.49 -5.05 -17.47
C ASN A 232 1.48 -6.15 -17.86
N GLN A 233 1.86 -7.43 -17.74
CA GLN A 233 0.98 -8.55 -18.07
C GLN A 233 -0.28 -8.58 -17.21
N ILE A 234 -0.10 -8.27 -15.93
CA ILE A 234 -1.21 -8.19 -14.97
C ILE A 234 -2.15 -7.04 -15.35
N LEU A 235 -1.62 -5.86 -15.67
CA LEU A 235 -2.41 -4.69 -16.05
C LEU A 235 -3.19 -4.97 -17.34
N ASP A 236 -2.55 -5.54 -18.37
CA ASP A 236 -3.21 -5.95 -19.61
C ASP A 236 -4.39 -6.89 -19.36
N THR A 237 -4.17 -7.92 -18.53
CA THR A 237 -5.21 -8.90 -18.24
C THR A 237 -6.34 -8.29 -17.41
N THR A 238 -6.00 -7.42 -16.47
CA THR A 238 -6.97 -6.74 -15.62
C THR A 238 -7.83 -5.76 -16.42
N ASP A 239 -7.22 -4.96 -17.30
CA ASP A 239 -7.94 -4.04 -18.19
C ASP A 239 -8.87 -4.82 -19.14
N ALA A 240 -8.42 -5.95 -19.69
CA ALA A 240 -9.27 -6.79 -20.53
C ALA A 240 -10.51 -7.31 -19.80
N ILE A 241 -10.43 -7.57 -18.48
CA ILE A 241 -11.58 -7.99 -17.66
C ILE A 241 -12.44 -6.78 -17.26
N ALA A 242 -11.80 -5.70 -16.79
CA ALA A 242 -12.45 -4.49 -16.30
C ALA A 242 -13.12 -3.66 -17.41
N GLY A 243 -12.76 -3.91 -18.68
CA GLY A 243 -13.40 -3.30 -19.83
C GLY A 243 -14.80 -3.84 -20.13
N PHE A 244 -15.16 -5.01 -19.61
CA PHE A 244 -16.43 -5.71 -19.89
C PHE A 244 -16.68 -6.01 -21.39
N ASP A 245 -15.65 -5.92 -22.22
CA ASP A 245 -15.68 -6.24 -23.65
C ASP A 245 -15.17 -7.68 -23.87
N TRP A 246 -15.97 -8.64 -23.43
CA TRP A 246 -15.66 -10.06 -23.53
C TRP A 246 -16.93 -10.90 -23.68
N THR A 247 -16.77 -12.08 -24.29
CA THR A 247 -17.79 -13.14 -24.25
C THR A 247 -17.57 -14.03 -23.02
N LEU A 248 -18.61 -14.75 -22.58
CA LEU A 248 -18.47 -15.69 -21.46
C LEU A 248 -17.49 -16.82 -21.78
N ASP A 249 -17.40 -17.23 -23.05
CA ASP A 249 -16.49 -18.28 -23.52
C ASP A 249 -15.02 -17.84 -23.36
N ASP A 250 -14.73 -16.58 -23.69
CA ASP A 250 -13.37 -16.01 -23.55
C ASP A 250 -12.98 -15.72 -22.10
N LEU A 251 -13.95 -15.37 -21.25
CA LEU A 251 -13.68 -14.91 -19.89
C LEU A 251 -13.16 -16.05 -18.99
N GLY A 252 -13.71 -17.25 -19.13
CA GLY A 252 -13.28 -18.41 -18.35
C GLY A 252 -11.81 -18.77 -18.62
N GLU A 253 -11.37 -18.69 -19.88
CA GLU A 253 -9.98 -18.90 -20.26
C GLU A 253 -9.06 -17.78 -19.73
N ARG A 254 -9.47 -16.52 -19.89
CA ARG A 254 -8.71 -15.34 -19.41
C ARG A 254 -8.52 -15.39 -17.89
N HIS A 255 -9.56 -15.71 -17.12
CA HIS A 255 -9.48 -15.81 -15.66
C HIS A 255 -8.59 -16.99 -15.21
N ARG A 256 -8.66 -18.14 -15.87
CA ARG A 256 -7.79 -19.29 -15.59
C ARG A 256 -6.32 -18.98 -15.89
N ARG A 257 -6.04 -18.37 -17.05
CA ARG A 257 -4.68 -17.98 -17.44
C ARG A 257 -4.09 -16.97 -16.45
N PHE A 258 -4.88 -15.98 -16.05
CA PHE A 258 -4.49 -15.01 -15.04
C PHE A 258 -4.15 -15.66 -13.69
N SER A 259 -5.04 -16.52 -13.20
CA SER A 259 -4.84 -17.26 -11.94
C SER A 259 -3.61 -18.18 -12.01
N GLY A 260 -3.32 -18.76 -13.17
CA GLY A 260 -2.16 -19.62 -13.40
C GLY A 260 -0.83 -18.86 -13.28
N VAL A 261 -0.74 -17.67 -13.89
CA VAL A 261 0.45 -16.80 -13.81
C VAL A 261 0.74 -16.41 -12.36
N LEU A 262 -0.29 -15.93 -11.64
CA LEU A 262 -0.12 -15.50 -10.24
C LEU A 262 0.26 -16.65 -9.31
N LYS A 263 -0.31 -17.85 -9.50
CA LYS A 263 0.08 -19.03 -8.71
C LYS A 263 1.53 -19.44 -8.95
N ALA A 264 1.99 -19.45 -10.20
CA ALA A 264 3.35 -19.83 -10.54
C ALA A 264 4.37 -18.87 -9.89
N GLU A 265 4.06 -17.57 -9.87
CA GLU A 265 4.91 -16.55 -9.28
C GLU A 265 5.01 -16.65 -7.75
N VAL A 266 3.88 -16.81 -7.06
CA VAL A 266 3.87 -17.00 -5.60
C VAL A 266 4.66 -18.24 -5.20
N GLN A 267 4.54 -19.33 -5.97
CA GLN A 267 5.32 -20.55 -5.73
C GLN A 267 6.83 -20.33 -5.94
N ALA A 268 7.22 -19.56 -6.96
CA ALA A 268 8.63 -19.26 -7.21
C ALA A 268 9.27 -18.44 -6.08
N LEU A 269 8.51 -17.51 -5.48
CA LEU A 269 8.99 -16.69 -4.35
C LEU A 269 9.07 -17.49 -3.05
N ALA A 270 8.04 -18.29 -2.75
CA ALA A 270 8.00 -19.11 -1.54
C ALA A 270 9.17 -20.12 -1.45
N GLY A 271 9.76 -20.51 -2.59
CA GLY A 271 10.90 -21.42 -2.65
C GLY A 271 12.27 -20.77 -2.37
N GLN A 272 12.37 -19.45 -2.21
CA GLN A 272 13.66 -18.74 -2.11
C GLN A 272 13.87 -18.13 -0.72
N PRO A 273 14.89 -18.53 0.06
CA PRO A 273 15.17 -17.91 1.34
C PRO A 273 15.56 -16.43 1.15
N MET A 274 15.21 -15.58 2.13
CA MET A 274 15.64 -14.18 2.14
C MET A 274 17.17 -14.10 2.32
N PRO A 275 17.90 -13.29 1.54
CA PRO A 275 19.33 -13.13 1.68
C PRO A 275 19.68 -12.53 3.05
N GLY A 276 20.80 -12.94 3.63
CA GLY A 276 21.37 -12.22 4.77
C GLY A 276 21.83 -10.82 4.36
N ARG A 277 21.76 -9.85 5.28
CA ARG A 277 22.28 -8.50 5.07
C ARG A 277 23.77 -8.56 4.72
N ARG A 278 24.18 -8.05 3.54
CA ARG A 278 25.60 -7.80 3.27
C ARG A 278 26.09 -6.70 4.21
N ALA A 279 27.28 -6.86 4.79
CA ALA A 279 27.82 -5.89 5.74
C ALA A 279 27.83 -4.48 5.12
N PRO A 280 27.29 -3.46 5.79
CA PRO A 280 27.28 -2.11 5.24
C PRO A 280 28.73 -1.61 5.11
N PHE A 281 29.03 -0.92 4.00
CA PHE A 281 30.15 0.03 3.95
C PHE A 281 30.03 0.97 5.16
N PRO A 282 31.14 1.38 5.80
CA PRO A 282 31.09 2.06 7.09
C PRO A 282 30.26 3.34 6.99
N ALA A 283 29.06 3.30 7.55
CA ALA A 283 28.21 4.47 7.70
C ALA A 283 28.92 5.45 8.63
N SER A 284 29.13 6.68 8.15
CA SER A 284 29.45 7.82 9.00
C SER A 284 28.40 7.89 10.11
N ARG A 285 28.86 7.94 11.35
CA ARG A 285 28.03 8.05 12.55
C ARG A 285 26.97 9.15 12.37
N PRO A 286 25.73 8.95 12.84
CA PRO A 286 24.77 10.04 12.94
C PRO A 286 25.36 11.11 13.87
N THR A 287 25.72 12.25 13.30
CA THR A 287 26.06 13.45 14.08
C THR A 287 24.78 13.92 14.76
N ALA A 288 24.70 13.69 16.06
CA ALA A 288 23.80 14.44 16.93
C ALA A 288 24.10 15.93 16.71
N HIS A 289 23.15 16.65 16.12
CA HIS A 289 23.24 18.10 16.02
C HIS A 289 23.20 18.66 17.45
N LEU A 290 24.34 19.15 17.91
CA LEU A 290 24.44 20.06 19.06
C LEU A 290 23.67 21.34 18.73
N ALA A 291 22.82 21.77 19.67
CA ALA A 291 22.12 23.05 19.59
C ALA A 291 23.12 24.22 19.52
N PRO A 292 22.82 25.31 18.78
CA PRO A 292 23.74 26.42 18.62
C PRO A 292 23.89 27.20 19.92
N ALA A 293 25.15 27.40 20.33
CA ALA A 293 25.54 28.40 21.30
C ALA A 293 25.72 29.76 20.59
N ASN A 294 25.06 30.80 21.10
CA ASN A 294 25.51 32.21 21.20
C ASN A 294 24.40 32.98 21.94
N GLN A 295 24.62 33.46 23.17
CA GLN A 295 25.38 34.66 23.59
C GLN A 295 24.74 35.98 23.15
N ASP A 296 24.37 36.82 24.14
CA ASP A 296 24.62 38.26 24.19
C ASP A 296 24.40 38.81 25.64
N GLU A 297 25.54 39.02 26.35
CA GLU A 297 25.99 40.10 27.27
C GLU A 297 25.05 40.85 28.28
N PRO A 298 25.56 41.69 29.25
CA PRO A 298 26.95 42.12 29.56
C PRO A 298 27.36 42.03 31.07
N PRO A 299 28.58 42.48 31.48
CA PRO A 299 29.23 42.08 32.73
C PRO A 299 29.03 43.06 33.90
N ALA A 300 29.17 42.56 35.13
CA ALA A 300 29.35 43.42 36.31
C ALA A 300 30.31 42.83 37.36
N SER A 301 31.36 43.61 37.58
CA SER A 301 32.11 43.87 38.82
C SER A 301 32.93 42.77 39.49
N ALA A 302 34.22 43.09 39.56
CA ALA A 302 35.26 42.54 40.43
C ALA A 302 34.86 42.50 41.92
N GLY A 303 35.43 41.52 42.64
CA GLY A 303 35.41 41.54 44.09
C GLY A 303 35.99 40.29 44.74
N SER A 304 37.27 40.41 45.13
CA SER A 304 37.74 40.00 46.47
C SER A 304 37.86 38.50 46.81
N ASN A 305 39.14 38.08 46.86
CA ASN A 305 39.81 37.50 48.03
C ASN A 305 39.70 36.00 48.36
N LEU A 306 40.91 35.41 48.34
CA LEU A 306 41.54 34.62 49.41
C LEU A 306 41.00 33.21 49.72
N ASN A 307 41.91 32.25 49.46
CA ASN A 307 42.37 31.21 50.38
C ASN A 307 41.34 30.55 51.32
N ARG A 308 41.19 29.23 51.18
CA ARG A 308 41.80 28.28 52.13
C ARG A 308 41.68 26.83 51.68
N ASN A 309 42.83 26.18 51.62
CA ASN A 309 42.98 24.74 51.73
C ASN A 309 42.60 24.26 53.14
N ARG A 310 42.17 22.98 53.19
CA ARG A 310 42.52 21.88 54.13
C ARG A 310 41.42 21.26 54.97
N THR A 311 41.46 19.91 54.91
CA THR A 311 41.10 18.86 55.90
C THR A 311 39.62 18.72 56.25
N GLY A 312 39.01 17.55 56.31
CA GLY A 312 39.47 16.16 56.37
C GLY A 312 38.45 15.35 57.18
N ALA A 313 38.38 14.05 56.90
CA ALA A 313 37.79 12.97 57.72
C ALA A 313 36.25 12.84 57.90
N ARG A 314 35.82 11.61 57.54
CA ARG A 314 34.57 10.89 57.82
C ARG A 314 34.34 10.67 59.34
N PRO A 315 33.13 10.25 59.77
CA PRO A 315 32.69 8.84 59.67
C PRO A 315 31.66 8.56 58.57
#